data_AF-A0A3Q8ZAZ1-F1
#
_entry.id   AF-A0A3Q8ZAZ1-F1
#
_cell.length_a   1.000
_cell.length_b   1.000
_cell.length_c   1.000
_cell.angle_alpha   90.00
_cell.angle_beta   90.00
_cell.angle_gamma   90.00
#
_symmetry.space_group_name_H-M   'P 1'
#
loop_
_entity.id
_entity.type
_entity.pdbx_description
1 polymer ?
#
loop_
_entity_poly.entity_id
_entity_poly.type
_entity_poly.pdbx_seq_one_letter_code
_entity_poly.pdbx_strand_id
1 'polypeptide(L)'
;MLFETTTAGVRAARAKRLHAARRPVSLLSGLLSCGCCGGKYGLILRDRFGCLNHNRRGTCNNNRTIVRARIEERVLSGLKDRLVCAESVAEAVSAYAEEMNRLNRERRAQAQADRKAREKIEGAIAGIIAAIEDGMYQPVMKARMGELERQKAEIIGRMAEAPADMPDVHPNIANIYRIRVVAFAEALNDTVGGREAAEALRSLIGEVVLSPGSKRGEVIAELRGELIGILDFASPRQNHRIGEVRTKVEACPRNQTKRHRAKVQGGGLIIKTP
;
A
#
# COMPACT_ATOMS: atom_id res chain seq x y z
N MET A 1 -11.65 -5.76 -31.74
CA MET A 1 -10.67 -5.79 -30.64
C MET A 1 -11.08 -4.95 -29.41
N LEU A 2 -11.78 -3.81 -29.53
CA LEU A 2 -12.20 -2.99 -28.36
C LEU A 2 -13.39 -3.57 -27.55
N PHE A 3 -14.26 -4.38 -28.17
CA PHE A 3 -15.42 -4.97 -27.47
C PHE A 3 -15.05 -6.17 -26.56
N GLU A 4 -14.04 -6.96 -26.93
CA GLU A 4 -13.57 -8.10 -26.11
C GLU A 4 -12.87 -7.64 -24.83
N THR A 5 -12.06 -6.58 -24.92
CA THR A 5 -11.38 -5.99 -23.75
C THR A 5 -12.39 -5.37 -22.77
N THR A 6 -13.42 -4.72 -23.30
CA THR A 6 -14.50 -4.12 -22.48
C THR A 6 -15.33 -5.19 -21.78
N THR A 7 -15.70 -6.28 -22.48
CA THR A 7 -16.46 -7.39 -21.87
C THR A 7 -15.65 -8.19 -20.86
N ALA A 8 -14.34 -8.36 -21.08
CA ALA A 8 -13.43 -8.95 -20.09
C ALA A 8 -13.33 -8.09 -18.82
N GLY A 9 -13.21 -6.76 -18.96
CA GLY A 9 -13.16 -5.83 -17.83
C GLY A 9 -14.45 -5.82 -17.01
N VAL A 10 -15.62 -5.79 -17.66
CA VAL A 10 -16.93 -5.83 -16.97
C VAL A 10 -17.15 -7.16 -16.25
N ARG A 11 -16.75 -8.29 -16.86
CA ARG A 11 -16.81 -9.61 -16.22
C ARG A 11 -15.86 -9.71 -15.02
N ALA A 12 -14.64 -9.17 -15.14
CA ALA A 12 -13.69 -9.11 -14.04
C ALA A 12 -14.21 -8.26 -12.87
N ALA A 13 -14.79 -7.09 -13.16
CA ALA A 13 -15.39 -6.22 -12.15
C ALA A 13 -16.60 -6.87 -11.47
N ARG A 14 -17.48 -7.54 -12.23
CA ARG A 14 -18.64 -8.27 -11.70
C ARG A 14 -18.21 -9.48 -10.87
N ALA A 15 -17.19 -10.22 -11.30
CA ALA A 15 -16.60 -11.29 -10.52
C ALA A 15 -15.97 -10.76 -9.21
N LYS A 16 -15.25 -9.63 -9.26
CA LYS A 16 -14.69 -8.96 -8.08
C LYS A 16 -15.79 -8.57 -7.08
N ARG A 17 -16.91 -8.01 -7.55
CA ARG A 17 -18.10 -7.70 -6.71
C ARG A 17 -18.75 -8.95 -6.10
N LEU A 18 -18.92 -10.02 -6.88
CA LEU A 18 -19.48 -11.29 -6.39
C LEU A 18 -18.55 -12.00 -5.39
N HIS A 19 -17.24 -11.89 -5.59
CA HIS A 19 -16.24 -12.40 -4.64
C HIS A 19 -16.17 -11.57 -3.36
N ALA A 20 -16.41 -10.25 -3.44
CA ALA A 20 -16.54 -9.39 -2.28
C ALA A 20 -17.82 -9.67 -1.48
N ALA A 21 -18.93 -9.99 -2.16
CA ALA A 21 -20.21 -10.30 -1.53
C ALA A 21 -20.29 -11.71 -0.91
N ARG A 22 -19.40 -12.64 -1.30
CA ARG A 22 -19.32 -13.98 -0.72
C ARG A 22 -18.29 -14.01 0.40
N ARG A 23 -18.73 -14.40 1.59
CA ARG A 23 -17.87 -14.60 2.77
C ARG A 23 -16.65 -15.46 2.41
N PRO A 24 -15.42 -14.91 2.47
CA PRO A 24 -14.22 -15.68 2.17
C PRO A 24 -14.01 -16.78 3.21
N VAL A 25 -13.75 -18.00 2.75
CA VAL A 25 -13.44 -19.17 3.62
C VAL A 25 -12.01 -19.08 4.19
N SER A 26 -11.17 -18.19 3.65
CA SER A 26 -9.78 -18.00 4.06
C SER A 26 -9.25 -16.60 3.67
N LEU A 27 -8.13 -16.18 4.27
CA LEU A 27 -7.50 -14.87 4.09
C LEU A 27 -7.11 -14.60 2.64
N LEU A 28 -6.66 -15.61 1.89
CA LEU A 28 -6.14 -15.45 0.53
C LEU A 28 -7.11 -15.89 -0.58
N SER A 29 -8.33 -16.28 -0.22
CA SER A 29 -9.32 -16.76 -1.19
C SER A 29 -9.61 -15.71 -2.28
N GLY A 30 -9.47 -16.06 -3.56
CA GLY A 30 -9.70 -15.15 -4.69
C GLY A 30 -8.55 -14.17 -5.03
N LEU A 31 -7.53 -14.08 -4.17
CA LEU A 31 -6.33 -13.27 -4.40
C LEU A 31 -5.18 -14.05 -5.03
N LEU A 32 -5.26 -15.39 -5.02
CA LEU A 32 -4.20 -16.25 -5.56
C LEU A 32 -4.34 -16.44 -7.06
N SER A 33 -3.22 -16.31 -7.79
CA SER A 33 -3.13 -16.60 -9.22
C SER A 33 -1.93 -17.50 -9.53
N CYS A 34 -1.97 -18.13 -10.70
CA CYS A 34 -0.92 -19.03 -11.17
C CYS A 34 0.06 -18.26 -12.04
N GLY A 35 1.35 -18.25 -11.67
CA GLY A 35 2.39 -17.61 -12.47
C GLY A 35 2.66 -18.27 -13.83
N CYS A 36 2.18 -19.50 -14.06
CA CYS A 36 2.36 -20.19 -15.34
C CYS A 36 1.27 -19.87 -16.39
N CYS A 37 0.04 -19.62 -15.97
CA CYS A 37 -1.09 -19.44 -16.90
C CYS A 37 -1.94 -18.20 -16.62
N GLY A 38 -1.60 -17.40 -15.60
CA GLY A 38 -2.39 -16.27 -15.12
C GLY A 38 -3.76 -16.65 -14.54
N GLY A 39 -4.11 -17.95 -14.56
CA GLY A 39 -5.39 -18.44 -14.07
C GLY A 39 -5.50 -18.39 -12.55
N LYS A 40 -6.73 -18.48 -12.03
CA LYS A 40 -6.98 -18.45 -10.59
C LYS A 40 -6.42 -19.68 -9.89
N TYR A 41 -5.80 -19.46 -8.74
CA TYR A 41 -5.46 -20.49 -7.77
C TYR A 41 -6.60 -20.59 -6.75
N GLY A 42 -7.07 -21.81 -6.47
CA GLY A 42 -8.23 -22.02 -5.61
C GLY A 42 -8.11 -23.29 -4.78
N LEU A 43 -9.03 -23.46 -3.82
CA LEU A 43 -9.09 -24.67 -3.02
C LEU A 43 -9.49 -25.85 -3.91
N ILE A 44 -8.59 -26.84 -4.00
CA ILE A 44 -8.85 -28.12 -4.67
C ILE A 44 -9.37 -29.14 -3.67
N LEU A 45 -8.77 -29.16 -2.47
CA LEU A 45 -9.20 -29.91 -1.29
C LEU A 45 -9.56 -28.94 -0.15
N ARG A 46 -10.11 -29.47 0.95
CA ARG A 46 -10.54 -28.68 2.13
C ARG A 46 -9.47 -27.71 2.66
N ASP A 47 -8.19 -28.05 2.55
CA ASP A 47 -7.07 -27.31 3.14
C ASP A 47 -5.94 -26.99 2.15
N ARG A 48 -6.15 -27.19 0.85
CA ARG A 48 -5.07 -27.17 -0.15
C ARG A 48 -5.41 -26.35 -1.38
N PHE A 49 -4.55 -25.38 -1.65
CA PHE A 49 -4.59 -24.54 -2.84
C PHE A 49 -3.88 -25.21 -4.01
N GLY A 50 -4.48 -25.10 -5.20
CA GLY A 50 -3.94 -25.60 -6.48
C GLY A 50 -4.40 -24.74 -7.66
N CYS A 51 -3.68 -24.82 -8.78
CA CYS A 51 -4.08 -24.15 -10.02
C CYS A 51 -5.41 -24.75 -10.52
N LEU A 52 -6.45 -23.93 -10.67
CA LEU A 52 -7.77 -24.41 -11.10
C LEU A 52 -7.75 -24.86 -12.57
N ASN A 53 -6.97 -24.19 -13.42
CA ASN A 53 -6.84 -24.55 -14.83
C ASN A 53 -6.11 -25.89 -15.02
N HIS A 54 -5.12 -26.21 -14.18
CA HIS A 54 -4.51 -27.54 -14.19
C HIS A 54 -5.50 -28.60 -13.70
N ASN A 55 -6.07 -28.42 -12.49
CA ASN A 55 -6.86 -29.45 -11.83
C ASN A 55 -8.26 -29.68 -12.42
N ARG A 56 -8.90 -28.64 -12.97
CA ARG A 56 -10.28 -28.74 -13.49
C ARG A 56 -10.38 -28.73 -15.00
N ARG A 57 -9.41 -28.13 -15.70
CA ARG A 57 -9.46 -27.93 -17.16
C ARG A 57 -8.33 -28.62 -17.92
N GLY A 58 -7.27 -29.07 -17.24
CA GLY A 58 -6.08 -29.63 -17.88
C GLY A 58 -5.28 -28.64 -18.75
N THR A 59 -5.56 -27.34 -18.70
CA THR A 59 -4.96 -26.33 -19.61
C THR A 59 -3.70 -25.66 -19.07
N CYS A 60 -3.16 -26.15 -17.95
CA CYS A 60 -1.95 -25.61 -17.33
C CYS A 60 -1.10 -26.76 -16.79
N ASN A 61 0.23 -26.64 -16.87
CA ASN A 61 1.17 -27.65 -16.38
C ASN A 61 1.56 -27.48 -14.91
N ASN A 62 1.01 -26.46 -14.22
CA ASN A 62 1.31 -26.23 -12.81
C ASN A 62 0.55 -27.21 -11.91
N ASN A 63 1.22 -28.31 -11.56
CA ASN A 63 0.72 -29.35 -10.66
C ASN A 63 1.06 -29.12 -9.18
N ARG A 64 1.60 -27.95 -8.83
CA ARG A 64 2.01 -27.68 -7.45
C ARG A 64 0.79 -27.36 -6.59
N THR A 65 0.87 -27.79 -5.33
CA THR A 65 -0.17 -27.48 -4.34
C THR A 65 0.48 -27.05 -3.04
N ILE A 66 -0.19 -26.16 -2.32
CA ILE A 66 0.27 -25.64 -1.04
C ILE A 66 -0.86 -25.69 -0.01
N VAL A 67 -0.51 -26.04 1.23
CA VAL A 67 -1.45 -26.05 2.36
C VAL A 67 -1.84 -24.62 2.70
N ARG A 68 -3.13 -24.40 2.97
CA ARG A 68 -3.73 -23.11 3.29
C ARG A 68 -2.97 -22.37 4.39
N ALA A 69 -2.80 -23.01 5.55
CA ALA A 69 -2.10 -22.42 6.69
C ALA A 69 -0.68 -21.97 6.32
N ARG A 70 0.05 -22.79 5.56
CA ARG A 70 1.44 -22.50 5.17
C ARG A 70 1.58 -21.32 4.23
N ILE A 71 0.64 -21.13 3.28
CA ILE A 71 0.70 -19.96 2.40
C ILE A 71 0.23 -18.70 3.11
N GLU A 72 -0.77 -18.81 3.98
CA GLU A 72 -1.28 -17.68 4.78
C GLU A 72 -0.19 -17.18 5.74
N GLU A 73 0.44 -18.07 6.50
CA GLU A 73 1.56 -17.74 7.38
C GLU A 73 2.73 -17.10 6.64
N ARG A 74 3.13 -17.63 5.47
CA ARG A 74 4.22 -17.06 4.67
C ARG A 74 3.91 -15.66 4.15
N VAL A 75 2.68 -15.42 3.70
CA VAL A 75 2.25 -14.10 3.24
C VAL A 75 2.23 -13.12 4.40
N LEU A 76 1.68 -13.52 5.56
CA LEU A 76 1.64 -12.70 6.75
C LEU A 76 3.03 -12.37 7.28
N SER A 77 3.94 -13.35 7.34
CA SER A 77 5.34 -13.13 7.72
C SER A 77 6.05 -12.19 6.76
N GLY A 78 5.92 -12.42 5.45
CA GLY A 78 6.56 -11.54 4.45
C GLY A 78 6.05 -10.09 4.47
N LEU A 79 4.75 -9.90 4.76
CA LEU A 79 4.17 -8.58 4.97
C LEU A 79 4.67 -7.95 6.27
N LYS A 80 4.71 -8.71 7.36
CA LYS A 80 5.25 -8.26 8.64
C LYS A 80 6.70 -7.84 8.48
N ASP A 81 7.55 -8.66 7.87
CA ASP A 81 8.97 -8.36 7.72
C ASP A 81 9.21 -7.10 6.88
N ARG A 82 8.41 -6.88 5.82
CA ARG A 82 8.49 -5.65 5.00
C ARG A 82 7.93 -4.41 5.71
N LEU A 83 6.84 -4.57 6.46
CA LEU A 83 6.25 -3.49 7.26
C LEU A 83 7.08 -3.16 8.52
N VAL A 84 7.85 -4.13 9.03
CA VAL A 84 8.68 -4.03 10.26
C VAL A 84 10.15 -3.75 9.94
N CYS A 85 10.64 -3.92 8.71
CA CYS A 85 11.88 -3.29 8.19
C CYS A 85 11.77 -1.75 8.11
N ALA A 86 11.05 -1.18 9.07
CA ALA A 86 10.59 0.18 9.22
C ALA A 86 11.65 1.15 9.72
N GLU A 87 12.95 0.81 9.76
CA GLU A 87 13.96 1.86 9.90
C GLU A 87 13.88 2.81 8.70
N SER A 88 13.79 2.27 7.47
CA SER A 88 13.63 3.07 6.26
C SER A 88 12.25 3.75 6.16
N VAL A 89 11.19 3.11 6.67
CA VAL A 89 9.83 3.71 6.67
C VAL A 89 9.70 4.77 7.76
N ALA A 90 10.30 4.59 8.94
CA ALA A 90 10.32 5.58 10.01
C ALA A 90 11.13 6.82 9.62
N GLU A 91 12.26 6.65 8.93
CA GLU A 91 13.02 7.75 8.34
C GLU A 91 12.21 8.48 7.27
N ALA A 92 11.56 7.74 6.34
CA ALA A 92 10.72 8.34 5.31
C ALA A 92 9.51 9.10 5.90
N VAL A 93 8.87 8.52 6.91
CA VAL A 93 7.74 9.14 7.63
C VAL A 93 8.19 10.37 8.41
N SER A 94 9.37 10.34 9.04
CA SER A 94 9.95 11.50 9.74
C SER A 94 10.31 12.61 8.76
N ALA A 95 11.02 12.29 7.67
CA ALA A 95 11.37 13.27 6.63
C ALA A 95 10.13 13.89 5.98
N TYR A 96 9.09 13.09 5.73
CA TYR A 96 7.81 13.59 5.24
C TYR A 96 7.13 14.52 6.26
N ALA A 97 7.12 14.15 7.54
CA ALA A 97 6.54 14.99 8.60
C ALA A 97 7.27 16.32 8.73
N GLU A 98 8.60 16.33 8.66
CA GLU A 98 9.43 17.54 8.70
C GLU A 98 9.14 18.46 7.50
N GLU A 99 9.06 17.90 6.30
CA GLU A 99 8.76 18.64 5.08
C GLU A 99 7.35 19.24 5.12
N MET A 100 6.35 18.44 5.52
CA MET A 100 4.99 18.92 5.68
C MET A 100 4.89 20.04 6.71
N ASN A 101 5.59 19.89 7.85
CA ASN A 101 5.63 20.92 8.88
C ASN A 101 6.39 22.18 8.43
N ARG A 102 7.40 22.06 7.56
CA ARG A 102 8.06 23.21 6.93
C ARG A 102 7.07 23.96 6.04
N LEU A 103 6.40 23.27 5.12
CA LEU A 103 5.41 23.86 4.22
C LEU A 103 4.24 24.49 4.99
N ASN A 104 3.76 23.86 6.06
CA ASN A 104 2.72 24.41 6.92
C ASN A 104 3.18 25.70 7.61
N ARG A 105 4.45 25.77 8.06
CA ARG A 105 5.03 26.99 8.66
C ARG A 105 5.16 28.11 7.63
N GLU A 106 5.64 27.81 6.42
CA GLU A 106 5.73 28.79 5.33
C GLU A 106 4.35 29.35 4.96
N ARG A 107 3.35 28.48 4.83
CA ARG A 107 1.96 28.90 4.57
C ARG A 107 1.41 29.79 5.67
N ARG A 108 1.61 29.43 6.94
CA ARG A 108 1.18 30.25 8.08
C ARG A 108 1.89 31.61 8.10
N ALA A 109 3.18 31.65 7.81
CA ALA A 109 3.94 32.89 7.71
C ALA A 109 3.41 33.78 6.58
N GLN A 110 3.15 33.21 5.40
CA GLN A 110 2.58 33.93 4.26
C GLN A 110 1.18 34.47 4.58
N ALA A 111 0.30 33.64 5.15
CA ALA A 111 -1.04 34.06 5.56
C ALA A 111 -1.00 35.19 6.60
N GLN A 112 -0.05 35.15 7.55
CA GLN A 112 0.14 36.22 8.52
C GLN A 112 0.67 37.50 7.86
N ALA A 113 1.59 37.39 6.91
CA ALA A 113 2.11 38.53 6.16
C ALA A 113 1.02 39.20 5.33
N ASP A 114 0.18 38.42 4.65
CA ASP A 114 -0.95 38.93 3.85
C ASP A 114 -2.01 39.60 4.74
N ARG A 115 -2.32 39.04 5.92
CA ARG A 115 -3.20 39.70 6.92
C ARG A 115 -2.65 41.06 7.35
N LYS A 116 -1.36 41.13 7.73
CA LYS A 116 -0.71 42.39 8.13
C LYS A 116 -0.68 43.41 6.99
N ALA A 117 -0.40 42.97 5.77
CA ALA A 117 -0.40 43.83 4.60
C ALA A 117 -1.79 44.41 4.33
N ARG A 118 -2.84 43.58 4.44
CA ARG A 118 -4.23 44.02 4.33
C ARG A 118 -4.59 45.05 5.40
N GLU A 119 -4.29 44.79 6.66
CA GLU A 119 -4.56 45.73 7.77
C GLU A 119 -3.89 47.09 7.53
N LYS A 120 -2.63 47.08 7.05
CA LYS A 120 -1.90 48.31 6.72
C LYS A 120 -2.55 49.08 5.57
N ILE A 121 -3.02 48.39 4.53
CA ILE A 121 -3.71 49.01 3.40
C ILE A 121 -5.07 49.57 3.83
N GLU A 122 -5.83 48.83 4.63
CA GLU A 122 -7.11 49.29 5.17
C GLU A 122 -6.94 50.54 6.06
N GLY A 123 -5.90 50.57 6.89
CA GLY A 123 -5.55 51.76 7.68
C GLY A 123 -5.14 52.95 6.80
N ALA A 124 -4.40 52.73 5.71
CA ALA A 124 -4.03 53.80 4.77
C ALA A 124 -5.25 54.36 4.03
N ILE A 125 -6.19 53.51 3.60
CA ILE A 125 -7.44 53.94 2.98
C ILE A 125 -8.27 54.76 3.98
N ALA A 126 -8.42 54.29 5.23
CA ALA A 126 -9.13 55.02 6.28
C ALA A 126 -8.51 56.40 6.55
N GLY A 127 -7.18 56.50 6.57
CA GLY A 127 -6.48 57.79 6.72
C GLY A 127 -6.73 58.76 5.56
N ILE A 128 -6.80 58.26 4.31
CA ILE A 128 -7.16 59.10 3.15
C ILE A 128 -8.60 59.58 3.27
N ILE A 129 -9.54 58.72 3.71
CA ILE A 129 -10.94 59.10 3.92
C ILE A 129 -11.06 60.19 4.98
N ALA A 130 -10.40 60.03 6.13
CA ALA A 130 -10.41 61.04 7.19
C ALA A 130 -9.88 62.41 6.72
N ALA A 131 -8.80 62.43 5.95
CA ALA A 131 -8.27 63.68 5.38
C ALA A 131 -9.27 64.36 4.42
N ILE A 132 -10.06 63.59 3.67
CA ILE A 132 -11.12 64.12 2.81
C ILE A 132 -12.27 64.70 3.66
N GLU A 133 -12.65 64.02 4.74
CA GLU A 133 -13.67 64.50 5.70
C GLU A 133 -13.25 65.81 6.37
N ASP A 134 -11.95 65.98 6.64
CA ASP A 134 -11.36 67.23 7.15
C ASP A 134 -11.24 68.34 6.09
N GLY A 135 -11.74 68.11 4.86
CA GLY A 135 -11.75 69.08 3.77
C GLY A 135 -10.46 69.16 2.96
N MET A 136 -9.48 68.29 3.21
CA MET A 136 -8.23 68.22 2.45
C MET A 136 -8.38 67.23 1.30
N TYR A 137 -8.73 67.73 0.11
CA TYR A 137 -8.75 66.93 -1.11
C TYR A 137 -7.68 67.37 -2.11
N GLN A 138 -6.87 66.42 -2.54
CA GLN A 138 -5.92 66.59 -3.64
C GLN A 138 -6.14 65.48 -4.69
N PRO A 139 -6.06 65.77 -6.00
CA PRO A 139 -6.19 64.75 -7.05
C PRO A 139 -5.25 63.54 -6.89
N VAL A 140 -4.08 63.75 -6.26
CA VAL A 140 -3.11 62.69 -5.92
C VAL A 140 -3.70 61.65 -4.95
N MET A 141 -4.60 62.05 -4.05
CA MET A 141 -5.26 61.16 -3.09
C MET A 141 -6.17 60.16 -3.79
N LYS A 142 -6.88 60.59 -4.84
CA LYS A 142 -7.73 59.71 -5.66
C LYS A 142 -6.90 58.63 -6.37
N ALA A 143 -5.76 59.02 -6.96
CA ALA A 143 -4.84 58.06 -7.58
C ALA A 143 -4.26 57.08 -6.55
N ARG A 144 -3.89 57.58 -5.36
CA ARG A 144 -3.37 56.74 -4.27
C ARG A 144 -4.40 55.76 -3.73
N MET A 145 -5.66 56.19 -3.58
CA MET A 145 -6.77 55.33 -3.14
C MET A 145 -7.02 54.20 -4.14
N GLY A 146 -7.09 54.49 -5.44
CA GLY A 146 -7.26 53.46 -6.46
C GLY A 146 -6.13 52.42 -6.47
N GLU A 147 -4.88 52.85 -6.22
CA GLU A 147 -3.76 51.93 -6.08
C GLU A 147 -3.89 51.01 -4.85
N LEU A 148 -4.29 51.58 -3.70
CA LEU A 148 -4.48 50.81 -2.47
C LEU A 148 -5.65 49.82 -2.59
N GLU A 149 -6.74 50.19 -3.26
CA GLU A 149 -7.87 49.30 -3.53
C GLU A 149 -7.47 48.13 -4.43
N ARG A 150 -6.65 48.39 -5.46
CA ARG A 150 -6.10 47.34 -6.33
C ARG A 150 -5.22 46.36 -5.55
N GLN A 151 -4.30 46.88 -4.72
CA GLN A 151 -3.44 46.05 -3.87
C GLN A 151 -4.25 45.22 -2.86
N LYS A 152 -5.30 45.81 -2.27
CA LYS A 152 -6.23 45.10 -1.38
C LYS A 152 -6.95 43.98 -2.11
N ALA A 153 -7.45 44.21 -3.32
CA ALA A 153 -8.13 43.19 -4.12
C ALA A 153 -7.18 42.02 -4.44
N GLU A 154 -5.93 42.30 -4.78
CA GLU A 154 -4.92 41.28 -5.04
C GLU A 154 -4.63 40.41 -3.80
N ILE A 155 -4.43 41.04 -2.63
CA ILE A 155 -4.19 40.32 -1.36
C ILE A 155 -5.41 39.47 -0.98
N ILE A 156 -6.63 40.00 -1.14
CA ILE A 156 -7.86 39.25 -0.88
C ILE A 156 -7.96 38.04 -1.80
N GLY A 157 -7.62 38.19 -3.09
CA GLY A 157 -7.56 37.08 -4.04
C GLY A 157 -6.60 35.99 -3.60
N ARG A 158 -5.36 36.37 -3.24
CA ARG A 158 -4.34 35.43 -2.72
C ARG A 158 -4.79 34.70 -1.45
N MET A 159 -5.48 35.40 -0.54
CA MET A 159 -6.02 34.80 0.68
C MET A 159 -7.20 33.86 0.42
N ALA A 160 -7.99 34.08 -0.63
CA ALA A 160 -9.14 33.23 -0.97
C ALA A 160 -8.72 31.91 -1.63
N GLU A 161 -7.61 31.90 -2.39
CA GLU A 161 -7.05 30.70 -3.00
C GLU A 161 -6.20 29.86 -2.01
N ALA A 162 -5.84 30.43 -0.87
CA ALA A 162 -5.04 29.75 0.13
C ALA A 162 -5.79 28.53 0.72
N PRO A 163 -5.21 27.32 0.70
CA PRO A 163 -5.80 26.14 1.33
C PRO A 163 -6.03 26.34 2.83
N ALA A 164 -7.03 25.64 3.39
CA ALA A 164 -7.30 25.63 4.83
C ALA A 164 -6.05 25.24 5.65
N ASP A 165 -5.94 25.81 6.85
CA ASP A 165 -4.82 25.56 7.77
C ASP A 165 -4.71 24.07 8.06
N MET A 166 -3.59 23.46 7.64
CA MET A 166 -3.33 22.05 7.89
C MET A 166 -2.57 21.92 9.21
N PRO A 167 -3.04 21.05 10.12
CA PRO A 167 -2.34 20.82 11.38
C PRO A 167 -0.96 20.22 11.13
N ASP A 168 -0.03 20.54 12.03
CA ASP A 168 1.31 19.98 12.00
C ASP A 168 1.27 18.47 12.29
N VAL A 169 2.11 17.72 11.60
CA VAL A 169 2.33 16.29 11.81
C VAL A 169 3.09 16.10 13.13
N HIS A 170 2.57 15.24 14.00
CA HIS A 170 3.16 14.98 15.31
C HIS A 170 4.58 14.40 15.20
N PRO A 171 5.59 14.88 15.96
CA PRO A 171 6.99 14.43 15.84
C PRO A 171 7.18 12.91 16.03
N ASN A 172 6.33 12.31 16.86
CA ASN A 172 6.38 10.88 17.17
C ASN A 172 5.61 10.00 16.15
N ILE A 173 5.20 10.53 15.00
CA ILE A 173 4.35 9.81 14.04
C ILE A 173 5.00 8.51 13.55
N ALA A 174 6.33 8.48 13.43
CA ALA A 174 7.08 7.29 13.05
C ALA A 174 6.96 6.16 14.09
N ASN A 175 7.03 6.47 15.39
CA ASN A 175 6.86 5.45 16.44
C ASN A 175 5.39 5.05 16.58
N ILE A 176 4.44 5.98 16.43
CA ILE A 176 3.01 5.66 16.38
C ILE A 176 2.74 4.69 15.25
N TYR A 177 3.30 4.93 14.06
CA TYR A 177 3.23 4.02 12.92
C TYR A 177 3.79 2.64 13.29
N ARG A 178 4.98 2.58 13.89
CA ARG A 178 5.62 1.31 14.32
C ARG A 178 4.73 0.53 15.30
N ILE A 179 4.20 1.18 16.33
CA ILE A 179 3.30 0.56 17.32
C ILE A 179 2.04 0.04 16.63
N ARG A 180 1.44 0.82 15.72
CA ARG A 180 0.25 0.42 14.97
C ARG A 180 0.51 -0.76 14.05
N VAL A 181 1.67 -0.82 13.39
CA VAL A 181 2.09 -1.94 12.55
C VAL A 181 2.30 -3.21 13.38
N VAL A 182 2.93 -3.12 14.56
CA VAL A 182 3.12 -4.26 15.46
C VAL A 182 1.77 -4.77 15.97
N ALA A 183 0.92 -3.88 16.48
CA ALA A 183 -0.43 -4.24 16.94
C ALA A 183 -1.29 -4.84 15.82
N PHE A 184 -1.14 -4.34 14.59
CA PHE A 184 -1.78 -4.89 13.42
C PHE A 184 -1.27 -6.31 13.09
N ALA A 185 0.05 -6.53 13.15
CA ALA A 185 0.65 -7.84 12.95
C ALA A 185 0.20 -8.86 14.03
N GLU A 186 0.02 -8.42 15.27
CA GLU A 186 -0.52 -9.24 16.35
C GLU A 186 -2.00 -9.58 16.16
N ALA A 187 -2.82 -8.59 15.78
CA ALA A 187 -4.24 -8.78 15.50
C ALA A 187 -4.49 -9.77 14.34
N LEU A 188 -3.55 -9.87 13.39
CA LEU A 188 -3.63 -10.85 12.30
C LEU A 188 -3.40 -12.30 12.75
N ASN A 189 -2.78 -12.52 13.91
CA ASN A 189 -2.61 -13.85 14.49
C ASN A 189 -3.80 -14.27 15.36
N ASP A 190 -4.71 -13.36 15.70
CA ASP A 190 -5.89 -13.69 16.52
C ASP A 190 -7.01 -14.33 15.68
N THR A 191 -7.36 -15.56 16.04
CA THR A 191 -8.39 -16.37 15.38
C THR A 191 -9.82 -15.87 15.59
N VAL A 192 -10.08 -15.00 16.58
CA VAL A 192 -11.43 -14.51 16.92
C VAL A 192 -11.64 -13.07 16.43
N GLY A 193 -10.67 -12.16 16.60
CA GLY A 193 -10.71 -10.78 16.13
C GLY A 193 -10.14 -10.53 14.72
N GLY A 194 -9.38 -11.47 14.16
CA GLY A 194 -8.62 -11.29 12.91
C GLY A 194 -9.43 -11.13 11.62
N ARG A 195 -10.77 -11.15 11.67
CA ARG A 195 -11.64 -11.05 10.49
C ARG A 195 -11.68 -9.65 9.87
N GLU A 196 -11.81 -8.63 10.70
CA GLU A 196 -11.82 -7.23 10.24
C GLU A 196 -10.42 -6.81 9.78
N ALA A 197 -9.39 -7.24 10.53
CA ALA A 197 -7.99 -7.09 10.15
C ALA A 197 -7.67 -7.82 8.82
N ALA A 198 -8.24 -9.00 8.60
CA ALA A 198 -8.08 -9.75 7.35
C ALA A 198 -8.74 -9.06 6.14
N GLU A 199 -9.90 -8.44 6.29
CA GLU A 199 -10.55 -7.69 5.20
C GLU A 199 -9.76 -6.42 4.85
N ALA A 200 -9.32 -5.67 5.87
CA ALA A 200 -8.44 -4.52 5.67
C ALA A 200 -7.10 -4.93 5.04
N LEU A 201 -6.53 -6.07 5.43
CA LEU A 201 -5.30 -6.58 4.83
C LEU A 201 -5.50 -7.03 3.37
N ARG A 202 -6.65 -7.64 3.07
CA ARG A 202 -6.97 -8.11 1.71
C ARG A 202 -7.07 -6.97 0.70
N SER A 203 -7.49 -5.77 1.11
CA SER A 203 -7.49 -4.60 0.22
C SER A 203 -6.07 -4.14 -0.12
N LEU A 204 -5.11 -4.33 0.80
CA LEU A 204 -3.72 -3.93 0.65
C LEU A 204 -2.86 -4.92 -0.15
N ILE A 205 -3.13 -6.23 -0.03
CA ILE A 205 -2.32 -7.30 -0.63
C ILE A 205 -2.43 -7.35 -2.17
N GLY A 206 -3.55 -6.94 -2.76
CA GLY A 206 -3.76 -6.92 -4.21
C GLY A 206 -3.90 -8.32 -4.85
N GLU A 207 -2.78 -9.02 -5.07
CA GLU A 207 -2.66 -10.33 -5.71
C GLU A 207 -1.45 -11.11 -5.18
N VAL A 208 -1.58 -12.43 -5.07
CA VAL A 208 -0.46 -13.33 -4.72
C VAL A 208 -0.26 -14.35 -5.85
N VAL A 209 0.86 -14.24 -6.56
CA VAL A 209 1.21 -15.10 -7.69
C VAL A 209 1.98 -16.32 -7.19
N LEU A 210 1.46 -17.51 -7.47
CA LEU A 210 2.09 -18.78 -7.12
C LEU A 210 2.73 -19.42 -8.35
N SER A 211 4.03 -19.67 -8.26
CA SER A 211 4.85 -20.28 -9.31
C SER A 211 5.52 -21.57 -8.82
N PRO A 212 5.69 -22.58 -9.69
CA PRO A 212 6.42 -23.79 -9.33
C PRO A 212 7.90 -23.47 -9.09
N GLY A 213 8.44 -23.94 -7.97
CA GLY A 213 9.87 -23.82 -7.67
C GLY A 213 10.73 -24.91 -8.31
N SER A 214 12.04 -24.69 -8.21
CA SER A 214 13.10 -25.56 -8.76
C SER A 214 13.07 -26.99 -8.20
N LYS A 215 12.66 -27.15 -6.94
CA LYS A 215 12.60 -28.46 -6.26
C LYS A 215 11.20 -29.05 -6.27
N ARG A 216 11.12 -30.37 -6.14
CA ARG A 216 9.84 -31.08 -6.01
C ARG A 216 9.10 -30.58 -4.76
N GLY A 217 7.87 -30.11 -4.94
CA GLY A 217 7.04 -29.55 -3.86
C GLY A 217 7.33 -28.09 -3.52
N GLU A 218 8.30 -27.44 -4.19
CA GLU A 218 8.58 -26.03 -3.96
C GLU A 218 7.53 -25.13 -4.64
N VAL A 219 7.03 -24.14 -3.92
CA VAL A 219 6.11 -23.12 -4.42
C VAL A 219 6.65 -21.74 -4.06
N ILE A 220 6.98 -20.99 -5.10
CA ILE A 220 7.35 -19.58 -5.04
C ILE A 220 6.05 -18.78 -4.92
N ALA A 221 6.00 -17.84 -3.98
CA ALA A 221 4.87 -16.95 -3.78
C ALA A 221 5.35 -15.51 -3.89
N GLU A 222 4.85 -14.78 -4.86
CA GLU A 222 5.17 -13.39 -5.13
C GLU A 222 3.95 -12.51 -4.78
N LEU A 223 4.16 -11.47 -3.97
CA LEU A 223 3.13 -10.52 -3.55
C LEU A 223 3.11 -9.33 -4.53
N ARG A 224 1.94 -8.99 -5.05
CA ARG A 224 1.73 -7.87 -5.98
C ARG A 224 0.59 -6.98 -5.49
N GLY A 225 0.88 -5.71 -5.20
CA GLY A 225 -0.14 -4.75 -4.78
C GLY A 225 0.42 -3.34 -4.63
N GLU A 226 -0.47 -2.37 -4.46
CA GLU A 226 -0.11 -0.95 -4.28
C GLU A 226 0.79 -0.75 -3.06
N LEU A 227 0.47 -1.42 -1.94
CA LEU A 227 1.29 -1.39 -0.74
C LEU A 227 2.70 -1.94 -0.99
N ILE A 228 2.83 -3.01 -1.77
CA ILE A 228 4.13 -3.60 -2.12
C ILE A 228 4.94 -2.62 -2.99
N GLY A 229 4.31 -1.95 -3.96
CA GLY A 229 4.96 -0.93 -4.77
C GLY A 229 5.46 0.27 -3.95
N ILE A 230 4.68 0.72 -2.97
CA ILE A 230 5.09 1.81 -2.06
C ILE A 230 6.25 1.35 -1.17
N LEU A 231 6.19 0.15 -0.61
CA LEU A 231 7.26 -0.40 0.22
C LEU A 231 8.57 -0.62 -0.55
N ASP A 232 8.47 -1.08 -1.81
CA ASP A 232 9.64 -1.26 -2.69
C ASP A 232 10.27 0.10 -3.05
N PHE A 233 9.46 1.15 -3.27
CA PHE A 233 9.95 2.52 -3.49
C PHE A 233 10.63 3.11 -2.24
N ALA A 234 10.05 2.88 -1.07
CA ALA A 234 10.58 3.37 0.21
C ALA A 234 11.83 2.64 0.69
N SER A 235 12.14 1.46 0.13
CA SER A 235 13.28 0.61 0.53
C SER A 235 14.22 0.28 -0.63
N PRO A 236 14.87 1.27 -1.27
CA PRO A 236 15.74 1.03 -2.43
C PRO A 236 17.01 0.21 -2.12
N ARG A 237 17.35 0.02 -0.83
CA ARG A 237 18.57 -0.67 -0.39
C ARG A 237 18.50 -2.19 -0.35
N GLN A 238 17.34 -2.83 -0.57
CA GLN A 238 17.21 -4.30 -0.59
C GLN A 238 17.01 -4.87 -1.99
N ASN A 239 17.70 -4.32 -2.99
CA ASN A 239 17.63 -4.80 -4.37
C ASN A 239 18.37 -6.13 -4.64
N HIS A 240 18.46 -7.02 -3.65
CA HIS A 240 18.96 -8.38 -3.84
C HIS A 240 18.17 -9.41 -3.04
N ARG A 241 16.90 -9.56 -3.41
CA ARG A 241 16.20 -10.83 -3.65
C ARG A 241 14.73 -10.46 -3.81
N ILE A 242 14.26 -10.55 -5.05
CA ILE A 242 12.83 -10.65 -5.41
C ILE A 242 12.15 -11.48 -4.34
N GLY A 243 10.94 -11.10 -3.91
CA GLY A 243 10.11 -11.71 -2.85
C GLY A 243 9.79 -13.19 -3.07
N GLU A 244 10.83 -13.99 -3.23
CA GLU A 244 10.88 -15.36 -3.64
C GLU A 244 11.04 -16.16 -2.35
N VAL A 245 9.96 -16.20 -1.57
CA VAL A 245 9.93 -17.10 -0.43
C VAL A 245 9.93 -18.51 -1.02
N ARG A 246 10.94 -19.32 -0.68
CA ARG A 246 11.11 -20.70 -1.18
C ARG A 246 10.67 -21.70 -0.13
N THR A 247 10.02 -22.78 -0.54
CA THR A 247 9.66 -23.88 0.38
C THR A 247 10.55 -25.10 0.15
N LYS A 248 11.35 -25.48 1.14
CA LYS A 248 11.73 -26.90 1.30
C LYS A 248 10.51 -27.66 1.81
N VAL A 249 10.13 -28.72 1.10
CA VAL A 249 9.16 -29.70 1.59
C VAL A 249 9.94 -30.97 1.89
N GLU A 250 10.00 -31.35 3.16
CA GLU A 250 10.24 -32.75 3.50
C GLU A 250 8.98 -33.53 3.13
N ALA A 251 9.10 -34.35 2.11
CA ALA A 251 8.01 -35.19 1.64
C ALA A 251 7.78 -36.32 2.65
N CYS A 252 6.62 -36.30 3.32
CA CYS A 252 6.15 -37.45 4.07
C CYS A 252 5.58 -38.49 3.07
N PRO A 253 6.11 -39.72 2.98
CA PRO A 253 5.68 -40.68 1.96
C PRO A 253 4.37 -41.36 2.40
N ARG A 254 3.30 -41.21 1.61
CA ARG A 254 2.04 -41.96 1.79
C ARG A 254 1.92 -43.00 0.68
N ASN A 255 2.01 -44.27 1.10
CA ASN A 255 1.67 -45.53 0.42
C ASN A 255 1.90 -45.64 -1.09
N GLN A 256 3.01 -46.28 -1.45
CA GLN A 256 3.06 -47.15 -2.64
C GLN A 256 3.47 -48.55 -2.20
N THR A 257 2.59 -49.51 -2.46
CA THR A 257 2.83 -50.94 -2.32
C THR A 257 3.96 -51.36 -3.26
N LYS A 258 5.06 -51.82 -2.67
CA LYS A 258 6.28 -52.27 -3.35
C LYS A 258 5.99 -53.53 -4.18
N ARG A 259 6.34 -53.51 -5.47
CA ARG A 259 6.87 -54.70 -6.15
C ARG A 259 8.37 -54.52 -6.30
N HIS A 260 9.11 -55.43 -5.67
CA HIS A 260 10.57 -55.44 -5.60
C HIS A 260 11.21 -55.75 -6.96
N ARG A 261 12.26 -54.99 -7.31
CA ARG A 261 13.49 -55.54 -7.91
C ARG A 261 14.68 -54.62 -7.57
N ALA A 262 15.73 -55.24 -7.02
CA ALA A 262 17.05 -54.68 -6.69
C ALA A 262 17.78 -54.19 -7.96
N LYS A 263 18.89 -53.45 -8.00
CA LYS A 263 20.06 -53.11 -7.14
C LYS A 263 20.77 -51.97 -7.94
N VAL A 264 21.46 -50.95 -7.42
CA VAL A 264 22.91 -50.89 -7.08
C VAL A 264 23.27 -49.40 -6.78
N GLN A 265 24.01 -49.23 -5.67
CA GLN A 265 25.02 -48.24 -5.21
C GLN A 265 25.24 -46.87 -5.89
N GLY A 266 25.51 -45.85 -5.04
CA GLY A 266 26.40 -44.73 -5.37
C GLY A 266 26.26 -43.46 -4.52
N GLY A 267 27.00 -43.36 -3.41
CA GLY A 267 27.65 -42.14 -2.89
C GLY A 267 26.81 -40.96 -2.38
N GLY A 268 26.74 -40.79 -1.05
CA GLY A 268 26.22 -39.59 -0.39
C GLY A 268 27.32 -38.68 0.17
N LEU A 269 26.98 -37.40 0.38
CA LEU A 269 27.53 -36.60 1.46
C LEU A 269 26.43 -35.70 2.05
N ILE A 270 26.29 -35.80 3.37
CA ILE A 270 25.29 -35.15 4.22
C ILE A 270 26.00 -33.99 4.93
N ILE A 271 25.36 -32.82 5.01
CA ILE A 271 25.63 -31.86 6.08
C ILE A 271 24.29 -31.44 6.67
N LYS A 272 24.04 -31.91 7.91
CA LYS A 272 22.99 -31.47 8.84
C LYS A 272 23.64 -30.52 9.84
N THR A 273 22.93 -29.46 10.24
CA THR A 273 22.61 -29.04 11.63
C THR A 273 22.20 -27.56 11.70
N PRO A 274 21.60 -27.11 12.81
CA PRO A 274 20.69 -27.80 13.74
C PRO A 274 19.22 -27.59 13.35
#